data_AF-A0A1Q7R2Y2-F1
#
_entry.id   AF-A0A1Q7R2Y2-F1
#
_cell.length_a   1.000
_cell.length_b   1.000
_cell.length_c   1.000
_cell.angle_alpha   90.00
_cell.angle_beta   90.00
_cell.angle_gamma   90.00
#
_symmetry.space_group_name_H-M   'P 1'
#
loop_
_entity.id
_entity.type
_entity.pdbx_description
1 polymer ?
#
loop_
_entity_poly.entity_id
_entity_poly.type
_entity_poly.pdbx_seq_one_letter_code
_entity_poly.pdbx_strand_id
1 'polypeptide(L)' 'MLLLVAQARAQAPPHKIDVSRLGPQIGERVPDFNLKDQNGKTWTLQSIMGAKGAMLVFFRSADW' A
#
# COMPACT_ATOMS: atom_id res chain seq x y z
N MET A 1 7.99 46.29 -21.04
CA MET A 1 8.43 45.26 -20.08
C MET A 1 7.17 44.54 -19.59
N LEU A 2 6.93 43.31 -20.06
CA LEU A 2 5.70 42.55 -19.77
C LEU A 2 5.99 41.54 -18.65
N LEU A 3 5.28 41.64 -17.52
CA LEU A 3 5.43 40.74 -16.39
C LEU A 3 4.50 39.53 -16.58
N LEU A 4 5.04 38.32 -16.71
CA LEU A 4 4.26 37.09 -16.58
C LEU A 4 4.06 36.77 -15.10
N VAL A 5 2.80 36.66 -14.66
CA VAL A 5 2.46 36.16 -13.33
C VAL A 5 2.30 34.65 -13.41
N ALA A 6 3.17 33.91 -12.71
CA ALA A 6 3.00 32.48 -12.50
C ALA A 6 1.83 32.26 -11.53
N GLN A 7 0.75 31.63 -11.99
CA GLN A 7 -0.34 31.22 -11.10
C GLN A 7 0.06 29.95 -10.35
N ALA A 8 0.20 30.05 -9.03
CA ALA A 8 0.31 28.88 -8.18
C ALA A 8 -1.02 28.12 -8.19
N ARG A 9 -1.02 26.89 -8.70
CA ARG A 9 -2.17 26.00 -8.61
C ARG A 9 -2.35 25.61 -7.14
N ALA A 10 -3.46 26.00 -6.53
CA ALA A 10 -3.85 25.50 -5.21
C ALA A 10 -4.01 23.98 -5.30
N GLN A 11 -3.19 23.25 -4.54
CA GLN A 11 -3.31 21.80 -4.42
C GLN A 11 -4.55 21.51 -3.55
N ALA A 12 -5.48 20.70 -4.08
CA ALA A 12 -6.63 20.27 -3.31
C ALA A 12 -6.16 19.54 -2.04
N PRO A 13 -6.86 19.71 -0.89
CA PRO A 13 -6.47 19.03 0.34
C PRO A 13 -6.44 17.51 0.12
N PRO A 14 -5.44 16.81 0.68
CA PRO A 14 -5.34 15.36 0.54
C PRO A 14 -6.63 14.71 1.03
N HIS A 15 -7.21 13.82 0.22
CA HIS A 15 -8.39 13.06 0.61
C HIS A 15 -8.03 12.15 1.78
N LYS A 16 -8.78 12.23 2.88
CA LYS A 16 -8.59 11.37 4.03
C LYS A 16 -8.94 9.94 3.63
N ILE A 17 -7.95 9.05 3.68
CA ILE A 17 -8.18 7.63 3.42
C ILE A 17 -8.93 7.03 4.61
N ASP A 18 -10.12 6.47 4.35
CA ASP A 18 -10.86 5.70 5.33
C ASP A 18 -10.30 4.28 5.43
N VAL A 19 -9.34 4.11 6.35
CA VAL A 19 -8.67 2.82 6.59
C VAL A 19 -9.61 1.74 7.11
N SER A 20 -10.79 2.09 7.66
CA SER A 20 -11.76 1.10 8.15
C SER A 20 -12.39 0.27 7.02
N ARG A 21 -12.30 0.77 5.79
CA ARG A 21 -12.84 0.13 4.58
C ARG A 21 -11.76 -0.53 3.73
N LEU A 22 -10.50 -0.49 4.17
CA LEU A 22 -9.37 -1.00 3.40
C LEU A 22 -8.95 -2.39 3.88
N GLY A 23 -8.85 -3.31 2.93
CA GLY A 23 -8.37 -4.67 3.18
C GLY A 23 -9.42 -5.59 3.82
N PRO A 24 -9.03 -6.86 4.07
CA PRO A 24 -9.89 -7.84 4.71
C PRO A 24 -10.26 -7.42 6.13
N GLN A 25 -11.52 -7.60 6.50
CA GLN A 25 -12.02 -7.31 7.84
C GLN A 25 -11.72 -8.45 8.82
N ILE A 26 -11.89 -8.20 10.12
CA ILE A 26 -11.72 -9.25 11.15
C ILE A 26 -12.69 -10.40 10.86
N GLY A 27 -12.15 -11.62 10.80
CA GLY A 27 -12.90 -12.83 10.49
C GLY A 27 -13.01 -13.13 8.98
N GLU A 28 -12.67 -12.18 8.12
CA GLU A 28 -12.57 -12.44 6.68
C GLU A 28 -11.25 -13.15 6.34
N ARG A 29 -11.31 -13.94 5.27
CA ARG A 29 -10.13 -14.64 4.75
C ARG A 29 -9.24 -13.64 4.01
N VAL A 30 -7.94 -13.68 4.32
CA VAL A 30 -6.92 -12.97 3.54
C VAL A 30 -6.85 -13.58 2.13
N PRO A 31 -6.88 -12.77 1.05
CA PRO A 31 -6.72 -13.28 -0.31
C PRO A 31 -5.40 -14.02 -0.50
N ASP A 32 -5.42 -15.09 -1.31
CA ASP A 32 -4.22 -15.76 -1.73
C ASP A 32 -3.33 -14.82 -2.55
N PHE A 33 -2.02 -15.02 -2.45
CA PHE A 33 -1.04 -14.29 -3.25
C PHE A 33 0.10 -15.19 -3.71
N ASN A 34 0.75 -14.75 -4.77
CA ASN A 34 1.98 -15.31 -5.30
C ASN A 34 2.88 -14.13 -5.68
N LEU A 35 3.77 -13.75 -4.76
CA LEU A 35 4.59 -12.55 -4.88
C LEU A 35 6.07 -12.92 -4.88
N LYS A 36 6.87 -12.19 -5.66
CA LYS A 36 8.32 -12.32 -5.65
C LYS A 36 8.91 -11.41 -4.59
N ASP A 37 9.89 -11.90 -3.84
CA ASP A 37 10.74 -11.08 -2.98
C ASP A 37 11.84 -10.37 -3.79
N GLN A 38 12.73 -9.65 -3.09
CA GLN A 38 13.82 -8.89 -3.69
C GLN A 38 14.86 -9.74 -4.42
N ASN A 39 14.92 -11.05 -4.14
CA ASN A 39 15.81 -12.00 -4.79
C ASN A 39 15.08 -12.78 -5.90
N GLY A 40 13.82 -12.44 -6.19
CA GLY A 40 12.99 -13.12 -7.18
C GLY A 40 12.39 -14.44 -6.68
N LYS A 41 12.56 -14.80 -5.40
CA LYS A 41 11.95 -16.00 -4.83
C LYS A 41 10.45 -15.76 -4.64
N THR A 42 9.66 -16.73 -5.07
CA THR A 42 8.21 -16.70 -4.89
C THR A 42 7.80 -17.10 -3.47
N TRP A 43 6.91 -16.30 -2.88
CA TRP A 43 6.23 -16.56 -1.63
C TRP A 43 4.71 -16.58 -1.85
N THR A 44 4.03 -17.46 -1.12
CA THR A 44 2.58 -17.57 -1.10
C THR A 44 2.06 -17.37 0.30
N LEU A 45 0.76 -17.14 0.46
CA LEU A 45 0.13 -17.07 1.79
C LEU A 45 0.46 -18.33 2.59
N GLN A 46 0.30 -19.50 1.99
CA GLN A 46 0.53 -20.79 2.66
C GLN A 46 1.99 -20.97 3.09
N SER A 47 2.97 -20.53 2.29
CA SER A 47 4.38 -20.75 2.60
C SER A 47 4.92 -19.86 3.72
N ILE A 48 4.25 -18.75 4.04
CA ILE A 48 4.63 -17.83 5.12
C ILE A 48 3.88 -18.06 6.44
N MET A 49 2.84 -18.90 6.44
CA MET A 49 2.06 -19.17 7.64
C MET A 49 2.85 -19.99 8.65
N GLY A 50 2.98 -19.48 9.87
CA GLY A 50 3.51 -20.23 11.02
C GLY A 50 2.41 -20.70 11.97
N ALA A 51 2.80 -21.41 13.04
CA ALA A 51 1.88 -21.90 14.07
C ALA A 51 1.08 -20.78 14.78
N LYS A 52 1.57 -19.54 14.72
CA LYS A 52 0.92 -18.34 15.29
C LYS A 52 0.31 -17.42 14.23
N GLY A 53 0.22 -17.88 12.99
CA GLY A 53 -0.16 -17.06 11.84
C GLY A 53 1.01 -16.30 11.22
N ALA A 54 0.68 -15.30 10.41
CA ALA A 54 1.62 -14.43 9.72
C ALA A 54 1.20 -12.95 9.87
N MET A 55 2.16 -12.04 9.75
CA MET A 55 1.92 -10.60 9.73
C MET A 55 2.24 -10.06 8.33
N LEU A 56 1.26 -9.41 7.70
CA LEU A 56 1.44 -8.73 6.41
C LEU A 56 1.52 -7.22 6.64
N VAL A 57 2.66 -6.62 6.32
CA VAL A 57 2.88 -5.18 6.44
C VAL A 57 2.88 -4.57 5.05
N PHE A 58 1.86 -3.76 4.75
CA PHE A 58 1.80 -2.96 3.54
C PHE A 58 2.43 -1.60 3.82
N PHE A 59 3.49 -1.28 3.09
CA PHE A 59 4.08 0.04 3.11
C PHE A 59 4.24 0.51 1.67
N ARG A 60 4.01 1.81 1.45
CA ARG A 60 4.44 2.47 0.23
C ARG A 60 5.85 2.98 0.49
N SER A 61 6.83 2.43 -0.22
CA SER A 61 8.18 3.02 -0.23
C SER A 61 8.08 4.47 -0.70
N ALA A 62 8.80 5.37 -0.03
CA ALA A 62 9.01 6.70 -0.54
C ALA A 62 10.18 6.62 -1.52
N ASP A 63 9.87 6.54 -2.80
CA ASP A 63 10.86 6.74 -3.83
C ASP A 63 10.81 8.23 -4.18
N TRP A 64 11.87 8.96 -3.79
CA TRP A 64 12.38 10.27 -4.26
C TRP A 64 11.52 11.09 -5.24
#